data_AF-A0A8I1MYL2-F1
#
_entry.id   AF-A0A8I1MYL2-F1
#
_cell.length_a   1.000
_cell.length_b   1.000
_cell.length_c   1.000
_cell.angle_alpha   90.00
_cell.angle_beta   90.00
_cell.angle_gamma   90.00
#
_symmetry.space_group_name_H-M   'P 1'
#
loop_
_entity.id
_entity.type
_entity.pdbx_description
1 polymer ?
#
loop_
_entity_poly.entity_id
_entity_poly.type
_entity_poly.pdbx_seq_one_letter_code
_entity_poly.pdbx_strand_id
1 'polypeptide(L)'
;MSFANPDDASLRTLLDRVRTIAVVGLSPQPARPSYRVAQAMQRQGYRIVPVRPLVDEVLGEKAYARLADIPFAVDLVDVFRAAEHVPAIVEQCLALHLPAIWIQEGIVADAAAQQAQAGGMTVVMDRCLLKEYVRLKTA
;
A
#
# COMPACT_ATOMS: atom_id res chain seq x y z
N MET A 1 -6.88 -19.85 0.00
CA MET A 1 -7.21 -18.43 0.27
C MET A 1 -8.72 -18.32 0.33
N SER A 2 -9.22 -17.73 1.41
CA SER A 2 -10.64 -17.46 1.67
C SER A 2 -11.03 -16.01 1.35
N PHE A 3 -10.05 -15.15 1.07
CA PHE A 3 -10.23 -13.75 0.70
C PHE A 3 -10.44 -13.60 -0.82
N ALA A 4 -11.37 -12.74 -1.22
CA ALA A 4 -11.63 -12.38 -2.60
C ALA A 4 -11.23 -10.93 -2.85
N ASN A 5 -10.35 -10.71 -3.84
CA ASN A 5 -9.95 -9.37 -4.25
C ASN A 5 -11.10 -8.65 -4.98
N PRO A 6 -11.11 -7.30 -4.99
CA PRO A 6 -12.02 -6.51 -5.80
C PRO A 6 -11.90 -6.86 -7.30
N ASP A 7 -12.99 -6.66 -8.04
CA ASP A 7 -13.01 -6.82 -9.48
C ASP A 7 -12.25 -5.71 -10.22
N ASP A 8 -12.03 -5.88 -11.51
CA ASP A 8 -11.25 -4.95 -12.33
C ASP A 8 -11.86 -3.54 -12.38
N ALA A 9 -13.18 -3.41 -12.36
CA ALA A 9 -13.87 -2.12 -12.36
C ALA A 9 -13.63 -1.36 -11.04
N SER A 10 -13.70 -2.07 -9.92
CA SER A 10 -13.41 -1.52 -8.58
C SER A 10 -11.94 -1.15 -8.44
N LEU A 11 -11.02 -1.97 -8.95
CA LEU A 11 -9.59 -1.67 -8.96
C LEU A 11 -9.25 -0.45 -9.82
N ARG A 12 -9.84 -0.31 -11.01
CA ARG A 12 -9.68 0.89 -11.85
C ARG A 12 -10.14 2.15 -11.11
N THR A 13 -11.32 2.08 -10.50
CA THR A 13 -11.90 3.19 -9.72
C THR A 13 -10.99 3.57 -8.54
N LEU A 14 -10.44 2.58 -7.83
CA LEU A 14 -9.49 2.82 -6.74
C LEU A 14 -8.24 3.54 -7.26
N LEU A 15 -7.61 3.03 -8.33
CA LEU A 15 -6.40 3.61 -8.91
C LEU A 15 -6.63 5.04 -9.45
N ASP A 16 -7.82 5.33 -9.99
CA ASP A 16 -8.17 6.68 -10.47
C ASP A 16 -8.35 7.71 -9.34
N ARG A 17 -8.83 7.26 -8.18
CA ARG A 17 -9.08 8.11 -7.01
C ARG A 17 -7.82 8.36 -6.18
N VAL A 18 -6.96 7.35 -6.05
CA VAL A 18 -5.76 7.42 -5.21
C VAL A 18 -4.78 8.47 -5.74
N ARG A 19 -4.27 9.33 -4.85
CA ARG A 19 -3.22 10.30 -5.16
C ARG A 19 -2.00 10.12 -4.27
N THR A 20 -2.19 9.79 -2.99
CA THR A 20 -1.13 9.63 -2.00
C THR A 20 -1.05 8.20 -1.49
N ILE A 21 0.13 7.58 -1.67
CA ILE A 21 0.40 6.19 -1.31
C ILE A 21 1.44 6.13 -0.20
N ALA A 22 1.06 5.65 0.98
CA ALA A 22 2.00 5.37 2.07
C ALA A 22 2.58 3.97 1.90
N VAL A 23 3.90 3.86 1.70
CA VAL A 23 4.56 2.58 1.43
C VAL A 23 5.25 2.07 2.69
N VAL A 24 4.62 1.12 3.37
CA VAL A 24 5.11 0.50 4.60
C VAL A 24 6.21 -0.52 4.28
N GLY A 25 7.41 -0.26 4.77
CA GLY A 25 8.60 -1.07 4.44
C GLY A 25 9.31 -0.64 3.16
N LEU A 26 9.15 0.62 2.74
CA LEU A 26 9.87 1.17 1.59
C LEU A 26 11.39 1.24 1.87
N SER A 27 12.14 0.34 1.24
CA SER A 27 13.61 0.27 1.39
C SER A 27 14.28 1.31 0.49
N PRO A 28 15.37 1.97 0.93
CA PRO A 28 16.17 2.84 0.07
C PRO A 28 17.01 2.08 -0.98
N GLN A 29 17.06 0.75 -0.92
CA GLN A 29 17.87 -0.07 -1.82
C GLN A 29 17.18 -0.28 -3.18
N PRO A 30 17.76 0.14 -4.32
CA PRO A 30 17.12 0.04 -5.64
C PRO A 30 16.79 -1.38 -6.12
N ALA A 31 17.49 -2.38 -5.60
CA ALA A 31 17.23 -3.79 -5.90
C ALA A 31 15.96 -4.33 -5.24
N ARG A 32 15.43 -3.66 -4.21
CA ARG A 32 14.26 -4.15 -3.46
C ARG A 32 12.96 -3.89 -4.23
N PRO A 33 12.01 -4.85 -4.23
CA PRO A 33 10.72 -4.66 -4.87
C PRO A 33 10.00 -3.39 -4.41
N SER A 34 10.03 -3.08 -3.11
CA SER A 34 9.39 -1.87 -2.56
C SER A 34 9.91 -0.59 -3.21
N TYR A 35 11.23 -0.47 -3.43
CA TYR A 35 11.81 0.67 -4.13
C TYR A 35 11.35 0.75 -5.59
N ARG A 36 11.39 -0.38 -6.31
CA ARG A 36 11.07 -0.42 -7.75
C ARG A 36 9.60 -0.10 -8.00
N VAL A 37 8.68 -0.67 -7.21
CA VAL A 37 7.24 -0.41 -7.31
C VAL A 37 6.95 1.05 -6.94
N ALA A 38 7.46 1.54 -5.81
CA ALA A 38 7.25 2.92 -5.39
C ALA A 38 7.78 3.93 -6.42
N GLN A 39 9.00 3.73 -6.95
CA GLN A 39 9.58 4.59 -7.98
C GLN A 39 8.74 4.58 -9.27
N ALA A 40 8.25 3.42 -9.69
CA ALA A 40 7.40 3.32 -10.87
C ALA A 40 6.08 4.09 -10.67
N MET A 41 5.42 3.91 -9.52
CA MET A 41 4.20 4.65 -9.19
C MET A 41 4.44 6.16 -9.06
N GLN A 42 5.58 6.58 -8.49
CA GLN A 42 5.96 8.00 -8.45
C GLN A 42 6.07 8.61 -9.86
N ARG A 43 6.66 7.88 -10.82
CA ARG A 43 6.74 8.29 -12.23
C ARG A 43 5.39 8.38 -12.94
N GLN A 44 4.38 7.68 -12.43
CA GLN A 44 2.99 7.77 -12.91
C GLN A 44 2.22 8.95 -12.27
N GLY A 45 2.87 9.74 -11.42
CA GLY A 45 2.28 10.93 -10.81
C GLY A 45 1.61 10.70 -9.44
N TYR A 46 1.74 9.51 -8.85
CA TYR A 46 1.32 9.29 -7.46
C TYR A 46 2.34 9.90 -6.51
N ARG A 47 1.88 10.50 -5.41
CA ARG A 47 2.73 10.94 -4.31
C ARG A 47 3.08 9.74 -3.44
N ILE A 48 4.37 9.44 -3.30
CA ILE A 48 4.86 8.35 -2.46
C ILE A 48 5.23 8.89 -1.08
N VAL A 49 4.83 8.18 -0.03
CA VAL A 49 5.16 8.52 1.36
C VAL A 49 5.85 7.30 1.99
N PRO A 50 7.19 7.32 2.16
CA PRO A 50 7.89 6.22 2.78
C PRO A 50 7.49 6.06 4.26
N VAL A 51 7.13 4.85 4.67
CA VAL A 51 6.94 4.49 6.08
C VAL A 51 7.95 3.44 6.48
N ARG A 52 9.05 3.90 7.07
CA ARG A 52 10.18 3.06 7.51
C ARG A 52 10.96 3.77 8.64
N PRO A 53 10.96 3.21 9.86
CA PRO A 53 11.82 3.71 10.94
C PRO A 53 13.30 3.74 10.55
N LEU A 54 14.05 4.68 11.13
CA LEU A 54 15.50 4.82 10.97
C LEU A 54 15.97 5.15 9.55
N VAL A 55 15.09 5.74 8.74
CA VAL A 55 15.41 6.33 7.44
C VAL A 55 14.83 7.72 7.41
N ASP A 56 15.59 8.68 6.86
CA ASP A 56 15.14 10.06 6.77
C ASP A 56 14.43 10.35 5.44
N GLU A 57 14.89 9.74 4.35
CA GLU A 57 14.38 9.99 2.99
C GLU A 57 14.51 8.75 2.09
N VAL A 58 13.53 8.55 1.20
CA VAL A 58 13.61 7.59 0.08
C VAL A 58 12.94 8.21 -1.15
N LEU A 59 13.56 8.11 -2.33
CA LEU A 59 13.02 8.64 -3.59
C LEU A 59 12.74 10.16 -3.57
N GLY A 60 13.53 10.93 -2.81
CA GLY A 60 13.32 12.38 -2.65
C GLY A 60 12.18 12.73 -1.70
N GLU A 61 11.55 11.74 -1.05
CA GLU A 61 10.40 11.92 -0.16
C GLU A 61 10.81 11.64 1.29
N LYS A 62 10.40 12.53 2.21
CA LYS A 62 10.62 12.36 3.65
C LYS A 62 10.00 11.04 4.13
N ALA A 63 10.78 10.24 4.82
CA ALA A 63 10.32 9.02 5.46
C ALA A 63 9.75 9.30 6.87
N TYR A 64 8.68 8.58 7.19
CA TYR A 64 8.04 8.61 8.49
C TYR A 64 8.25 7.27 9.20
N ALA A 65 8.40 7.30 10.53
CA ALA A 65 8.57 6.07 11.30
C ALA A 65 7.27 5.24 11.34
N ARG A 66 6.12 5.90 11.42
CA ARG A 66 4.80 5.27 11.56
C ARG A 66 3.77 5.97 10.66
N LEU A 67 2.70 5.25 10.31
CA LEU A 67 1.57 5.81 9.55
C LEU A 67 0.95 7.03 10.26
N ALA A 68 0.85 6.98 11.59
CA ALA A 68 0.28 8.06 12.40
C ALA A 68 1.13 9.34 12.43
N ASP A 69 2.39 9.29 11.99
CA ASP A 69 3.27 10.45 11.96
C ASP A 69 3.08 11.30 10.68
N ILE A 70 2.28 10.82 9.73
CA ILE A 70 2.03 11.49 8.45
C ILE A 70 1.03 12.65 8.68
N PRO A 71 1.41 13.92 8.43
CA PRO A 71 0.58 15.09 8.79
C PRO A 71 -0.45 15.47 7.70
N PHE A 72 -0.76 14.56 6.78
CA PHE A 72 -1.66 14.78 5.65
C PHE A 72 -2.37 13.47 5.26
N ALA A 73 -3.41 13.57 4.46
CA ALA A 73 -4.24 12.43 4.08
C ALA A 73 -3.47 11.39 3.23
N VAL A 74 -3.75 10.11 3.50
CA VAL A 74 -3.24 8.95 2.76
C VAL A 74 -4.43 8.22 2.14
N ASP A 75 -4.38 7.98 0.84
CA ASP A 75 -5.46 7.31 0.10
C ASP A 75 -5.25 5.80 0.01
N LEU A 76 -4.00 5.34 0.10
CA LEU A 76 -3.65 3.93 -0.02
C LEU A 76 -2.43 3.61 0.84
N VAL A 77 -2.50 2.54 1.63
CA VAL A 77 -1.34 1.96 2.30
C VAL A 77 -0.84 0.76 1.50
N ASP A 78 0.39 0.83 1.00
CA ASP A 78 1.04 -0.25 0.25
C ASP A 78 2.07 -0.99 1.12
N VAL A 79 1.89 -2.29 1.32
CA VAL A 79 2.57 -3.07 2.36
C VAL A 79 3.61 -4.02 1.78
N PHE A 80 4.87 -3.79 2.15
CA PHE A 80 6.03 -4.65 1.84
C PHE A 80 6.66 -5.27 3.09
N ARG A 81 5.84 -5.60 4.10
CA ARG A 81 6.27 -6.28 5.33
C ARG A 81 5.74 -7.72 5.34
N ALA A 82 6.46 -8.62 6.00
CA ALA A 82 6.07 -10.02 6.13
C ALA A 82 4.65 -10.18 6.72
N ALA A 83 3.98 -11.28 6.38
CA ALA A 83 2.58 -11.54 6.74
C ALA A 83 2.30 -11.41 8.25
N GLU A 84 3.24 -11.81 9.09
CA GLU A 84 3.17 -11.68 10.56
C GLU A 84 3.00 -10.23 11.07
N HIS A 85 3.38 -9.23 10.27
CA HIS A 85 3.22 -7.82 10.62
C HIS A 85 1.92 -7.20 10.09
N VAL A 86 1.23 -7.87 9.17
CA VAL A 86 0.02 -7.34 8.53
C VAL A 86 -1.11 -7.07 9.53
N PRO A 87 -1.40 -7.92 10.54
CA PRO A 87 -2.45 -7.64 11.52
C PRO A 87 -2.27 -6.27 12.23
N ALA A 88 -1.06 -5.99 12.72
CA ALA A 88 -0.76 -4.72 13.38
C ALA A 88 -0.84 -3.51 12.43
N ILE A 89 -0.49 -3.70 11.15
CA ILE A 89 -0.63 -2.65 10.13
C ILE A 89 -2.13 -2.38 9.86
N VAL A 90 -2.95 -3.43 9.75
CA VAL A 90 -4.41 -3.30 9.59
C VAL A 90 -5.03 -2.57 10.76
N GLU A 91 -4.67 -2.91 12.00
CA GLU A 91 -5.15 -2.20 13.20
C GLU A 91 -4.82 -0.71 13.15
N GLN A 92 -3.59 -0.35 12.76
CA GLN A 92 -3.21 1.05 12.58
C GLN A 92 -4.03 1.74 11.48
N CYS A 93 -4.26 1.07 10.35
CA CYS A 93 -5.04 1.64 9.26
C CYS A 93 -6.49 1.91 9.69
N LEU A 94 -7.10 0.97 10.41
CA LEU A 94 -8.46 1.11 10.95
C LEU A 94 -8.54 2.25 11.97
N ALA A 95 -7.58 2.34 12.90
CA ALA A 95 -7.55 3.42 13.89
C ALA A 95 -7.39 4.81 13.25
N LEU A 96 -6.66 4.88 12.13
CA LEU A 96 -6.47 6.10 11.35
C LEU A 96 -7.55 6.35 10.29
N HIS A 97 -8.57 5.47 10.20
CA HIS A 97 -9.65 5.54 9.22
C HIS A 97 -9.14 5.63 7.76
N LEU A 98 -8.07 4.89 7.45
CA LEU A 98 -7.50 4.89 6.11
C LEU A 98 -8.42 4.15 5.13
N PRO A 99 -8.63 4.67 3.91
CA PRO A 99 -9.68 4.17 3.03
C PRO A 99 -9.30 2.86 2.30
N ALA A 100 -8.01 2.58 2.12
CA ALA A 100 -7.56 1.40 1.40
C ALA A 100 -6.19 0.87 1.85
N ILE A 101 -6.02 -0.44 1.72
CA ILE A 101 -4.76 -1.15 1.96
C ILE A 101 -4.47 -2.13 0.82
N TRP A 102 -3.23 -2.14 0.38
CA TRP A 102 -2.69 -3.01 -0.65
C TRP A 102 -1.58 -3.87 -0.05
N ILE A 103 -1.84 -5.15 0.13
CA ILE A 103 -0.90 -6.13 0.65
C ILE A 103 -0.24 -6.80 -0.56
N GLN A 104 1.06 -6.53 -0.74
CA GLN A 104 1.77 -6.89 -1.98
C GLN A 104 1.82 -8.40 -2.25
N GLU A 105 2.08 -8.73 -3.52
CA GLU A 105 2.26 -10.09 -4.02
C GLU A 105 3.23 -10.90 -3.15
N GLY A 106 2.82 -12.12 -2.80
CA GLY A 106 3.54 -13.03 -1.92
C GLY A 106 3.29 -12.80 -0.42
N ILE A 107 2.48 -11.81 -0.03
CA ILE A 107 2.11 -11.57 1.37
C ILE A 107 0.62 -11.89 1.54
N VAL A 108 0.34 -12.93 2.34
CA VAL A 108 -1.02 -13.45 2.56
C VAL A 108 -1.34 -13.41 4.06
N ALA A 109 -2.44 -12.74 4.41
CA ALA A 109 -2.94 -12.61 5.77
C ALA A 109 -4.49 -12.54 5.77
N ASP A 110 -5.15 -13.62 5.34
CA ASP A 110 -6.61 -13.69 5.11
C ASP A 110 -7.44 -13.07 6.25
N ALA A 111 -7.15 -13.41 7.52
CA ALA A 111 -7.91 -12.92 8.67
C ALA A 111 -7.79 -11.39 8.83
N ALA A 112 -6.58 -10.84 8.64
CA ALA A 112 -6.35 -9.40 8.72
C ALA A 112 -7.00 -8.66 7.53
N ALA A 113 -6.94 -9.24 6.32
CA ALA A 113 -7.61 -8.71 5.14
C ALA A 113 -9.15 -8.66 5.33
N GLN A 114 -9.75 -9.72 5.87
CA GLN A 114 -11.18 -9.76 6.19
C GLN A 114 -11.56 -8.75 7.28
N GLN A 115 -10.73 -8.59 8.32
CA GLN A 115 -10.93 -7.58 9.35
C GLN A 115 -10.90 -6.15 8.78
N ALA A 116 -9.93 -5.84 7.92
CA ALA A 116 -9.85 -4.54 7.25
C ALA A 116 -11.09 -4.28 6.38
N GLN A 117 -11.54 -5.28 5.62
CA GLN A 117 -12.73 -5.18 4.78
C GLN A 117 -14.01 -4.99 5.62
N ALA A 118 -14.16 -5.73 6.71
CA ALA A 118 -15.28 -5.56 7.64
C ALA A 118 -15.29 -4.17 8.30
N GLY A 119 -14.11 -3.57 8.49
CA GLY A 119 -13.93 -2.19 8.93
C GLY A 119 -14.17 -1.13 7.85
N GLY A 120 -14.61 -1.52 6.65
CA GLY A 120 -14.97 -0.60 5.57
C GLY A 120 -13.82 -0.19 4.65
N MET A 121 -12.63 -0.78 4.79
CA MET A 121 -11.51 -0.49 3.89
C MET A 121 -11.66 -1.23 2.56
N THR A 122 -11.18 -0.61 1.47
CA THR A 122 -10.88 -1.37 0.24
C THR A 122 -9.59 -2.16 0.46
N VAL A 123 -9.64 -3.47 0.32
CA VAL A 123 -8.50 -4.36 0.57
C VAL A 123 -8.10 -5.04 -0.73
N VAL A 124 -6.82 -4.97 -1.06
CA VAL A 124 -6.21 -5.79 -2.12
C VAL A 124 -5.09 -6.61 -1.48
N MET A 125 -5.03 -7.90 -1.76
CA MET A 125 -4.04 -8.79 -1.17
C MET A 125 -3.48 -9.75 -2.21
N ASP A 126 -2.19 -10.08 -2.04
CA ASP A 126 -1.46 -11.00 -2.91
C ASP A 126 -1.47 -10.54 -4.37
N ARG A 127 -1.34 -9.23 -4.59
CA ARG A 127 -1.22 -8.62 -5.93
C ARG A 127 -0.15 -7.56 -5.92
N CYS A 128 0.55 -7.40 -7.03
CA CYS A 128 1.53 -6.33 -7.18
C CYS A 128 0.86 -5.05 -7.72
N LEU A 129 0.93 -3.95 -6.98
CA LEU A 129 0.33 -2.66 -7.37
C LEU A 129 0.77 -2.20 -8.76
N LEU A 130 2.06 -2.30 -9.08
CA LEU A 130 2.58 -1.91 -10.39
C LEU A 130 2.03 -2.81 -11.52
N LYS A 131 2.00 -4.13 -11.30
CA LYS A 131 1.49 -5.07 -12.32
C LYS A 131 0.02 -4.80 -12.61
N GLU A 132 -0.79 -4.60 -11.57
CA GLU A 132 -2.21 -4.28 -11.72
C GLU A 132 -2.42 -2.90 -12.36
N TYR A 133 -1.61 -1.90 -12.00
CA TYR A 133 -1.63 -0.60 -12.67
C TYR A 133 -1.36 -0.72 -14.16
N VAL A 134 -0.29 -1.42 -14.57
CA VAL A 134 0.03 -1.64 -15.98
C VAL A 134 -1.13 -2.37 -16.69
N ARG A 135 -1.62 -3.47 -16.10
CA ARG A 135 -2.72 -4.28 -16.66
C ARG A 135 -4.01 -3.47 -16.85
N LEU A 136 -4.32 -2.55 -15.95
CA LEU A 136 -5.61 -1.85 -15.92
C LEU A 136 -5.58 -0.41 -16.47
N LYS A 137 -4.43 0.26 -16.47
CA LYS A 137 -4.33 1.70 -16.78
C LYS A 137 -3.51 2.00 -18.03
N THR A 138 -2.77 1.02 -18.55
CA THR A 138 -1.94 1.20 -19.75
C THR A 138 -2.37 0.35 -20.95
N ALA A 139 -3.47 -0.39 -20.80
CA ALA A 139 -4.13 -1.16 -21.87
C ALA A 139 -5.38 -0.44 -22.37
#